data_AF-A0A852ZIV6-F1
#
_entry.id   AF-A0A852ZIV6-F1
#
_cell.length_a   1.000
_cell.length_b   1.000
_cell.length_c   1.000
_cell.angle_alpha   90.00
_cell.angle_beta   90.00
_cell.angle_gamma   90.00
#
_symmetry.space_group_name_H-M   'P 1'
#
loop_
_entity.id
_entity.type
_entity.pdbx_description
1 polymer ?
#
loop_
_entity_poly.entity_id
_entity_poly.type
_entity_poly.pdbx_seq_one_letter_code
_entity_poly.pdbx_strand_id
1 'polypeptide(L)'
;MRLHYSRPARIWTDALPIGNGNLDAMCFGGVEVDRFQLNDDTCWSGSPVTVAGHPPVRADAAREALTAVRKALDAGDVRGAETAVRHLQYGHSQAYQPLADLWLTQSARANSEDVPAGYRRALDLRTAITSHQWTQGGVDVQQEAWSSRPNRALVVHRRVAPRATAADVNARLPEITVRLDSPHATATCTRITSDANAPADGLELVVRMPSDVIPSHDRSESPVTYDDAPGAAVTAVVQLRVVTDGQVDVRDDGLAVARASWFVVLLATRTDYADPLTPPHGDVASLRAQVSARLDPLAAQVADGGSDHGVDALRAEHVTDHGALFGRVDLRLGDLEDEHRQELDELPTDDRLARHAGGLPDPGLAALLFQYGRYLLIASSRPGTLPANLQGIWNASVRPPWSSNYTVNINLEMNYWPAEVANLPECHAPLTDWLRYAHRTGSTVARDLYGLDGWVLHHNSDAWGFALPVGDGTHDPCWAAWPVGRGVAVPSPVGPLRLQPGRDLPA
;
A
#
# COMPACT_ATOMS: atom_id res chain seq x y z
N MET A 1 -15.10 -17.11 -4.53
CA MET A 1 -15.42 -15.67 -4.41
C MET A 1 -14.22 -14.91 -4.92
N ARG A 2 -14.32 -14.40 -6.14
CA ARG A 2 -13.17 -13.91 -6.92
C ARG A 2 -13.59 -12.63 -7.63
N LEU A 3 -12.63 -11.73 -7.82
CA LEU A 3 -12.70 -10.76 -8.91
C LEU A 3 -11.93 -11.37 -10.07
N HIS A 4 -12.52 -11.50 -11.25
CA HIS A 4 -11.83 -12.09 -12.41
C HIS A 4 -12.17 -11.40 -13.72
N TYR A 5 -11.22 -11.46 -14.65
CA TYR A 5 -11.24 -10.72 -15.90
C TYR A 5 -10.63 -11.56 -17.03
N SER A 6 -11.12 -11.34 -18.25
CA SER A 6 -10.69 -12.03 -19.48
C SER A 6 -9.61 -11.26 -20.26
N ARG A 7 -9.03 -10.21 -19.68
CA ARG A 7 -8.00 -9.36 -20.31
C ARG A 7 -7.06 -8.73 -19.27
N PRO A 8 -5.81 -8.41 -19.64
CA PRO A 8 -4.89 -7.64 -18.80
C PRO A 8 -5.45 -6.28 -18.39
N ALA A 9 -4.95 -5.75 -17.27
CA ALA A 9 -5.23 -4.37 -16.85
C ALA A 9 -4.65 -3.38 -17.87
N ARG A 10 -5.46 -2.38 -18.26
CA ARG A 10 -5.00 -1.31 -19.18
C ARG A 10 -4.56 -0.06 -18.44
N ILE A 11 -5.24 0.23 -17.34
CA ILE A 11 -4.95 1.34 -16.43
C ILE A 11 -4.81 0.81 -15.01
N TRP A 12 -4.24 1.63 -14.12
CA TRP A 12 -3.96 1.24 -12.75
C TRP A 12 -5.20 0.77 -11.98
N THR A 13 -6.37 1.39 -12.21
CA THR A 13 -7.63 0.99 -11.57
C THR A 13 -8.21 -0.34 -12.07
N ASP A 14 -7.68 -0.90 -13.16
CA ASP A 14 -8.04 -2.25 -13.61
C ASP A 14 -7.19 -3.33 -12.90
N ALA A 15 -6.04 -2.96 -12.32
CA ALA A 15 -5.11 -3.88 -11.69
C ALA A 15 -5.69 -4.44 -10.38
N LEU A 16 -5.23 -5.63 -9.99
CA LEU A 16 -5.71 -6.31 -8.78
C LEU A 16 -4.80 -6.00 -7.59
N PRO A 17 -5.31 -5.42 -6.49
CA PRO A 17 -4.51 -5.14 -5.31
C PRO A 17 -4.23 -6.41 -4.52
N ILE A 18 -2.99 -6.59 -4.07
CA ILE A 18 -2.57 -7.55 -3.04
C ILE A 18 -1.74 -6.82 -2.01
N GLY A 19 -1.77 -7.24 -0.74
CA GLY A 19 -1.03 -6.59 0.34
C GLY A 19 -0.96 -7.43 1.60
N ASN A 20 0.08 -7.21 2.39
CA ASN A 20 0.26 -7.86 3.70
C ASN A 20 0.12 -6.89 4.88
N GLY A 21 -0.42 -5.70 4.62
CA GLY A 21 -0.52 -4.55 5.53
C GLY A 21 0.65 -3.58 5.42
N ASN A 22 1.84 -4.03 4.98
CA ASN A 22 3.04 -3.19 4.83
C ASN A 22 3.51 -3.12 3.37
N LEU A 23 3.84 -4.26 2.77
CA LEU A 23 4.22 -4.37 1.35
C LEU A 23 3.01 -4.77 0.52
N ASP A 24 2.78 -4.06 -0.57
CA ASP A 24 1.69 -4.34 -1.50
C ASP A 24 2.12 -4.27 -2.97
N ALA A 25 1.21 -4.75 -3.82
CA ALA A 25 1.32 -4.61 -5.26
C ALA A 25 -0.05 -4.43 -5.93
N MET A 26 -0.09 -3.58 -6.95
CA MET A 26 -1.14 -3.55 -7.96
C MET A 26 -0.71 -4.41 -9.16
N CYS A 27 -1.37 -5.56 -9.33
CA CYS A 27 -1.01 -6.60 -10.30
C CYS A 27 -1.72 -6.38 -11.65
N PHE A 28 -0.98 -6.07 -12.71
CA PHE A 28 -1.56 -5.77 -14.02
C PHE A 28 -1.93 -7.02 -14.83
N GLY A 29 -1.15 -8.09 -14.71
CA GLY A 29 -1.36 -9.34 -15.43
C GLY A 29 -1.11 -9.25 -16.93
N GLY A 30 -0.12 -8.46 -17.31
CA GLY A 30 0.35 -8.41 -18.69
C GLY A 30 1.01 -9.72 -19.11
N VAL A 31 0.93 -10.02 -20.41
CA VAL A 31 1.49 -11.26 -20.99
C VAL A 31 2.93 -11.02 -21.45
N GLU A 32 3.11 -10.04 -22.33
CA GLU A 32 4.42 -9.65 -22.84
C GLU A 32 5.16 -8.75 -21.85
N VAL A 33 4.50 -7.73 -21.34
CA VAL A 33 5.00 -6.84 -20.28
C VAL A 33 4.05 -6.93 -19.10
N ASP A 34 4.46 -7.62 -18.04
CA ASP A 34 3.73 -7.62 -16.78
C ASP A 34 4.32 -6.57 -15.83
N ARG A 35 3.44 -5.94 -15.06
CA ARG A 35 3.79 -4.88 -14.11
C ARG A 35 3.15 -5.19 -12.76
N PHE A 36 3.98 -5.09 -11.73
CA PHE A 36 3.56 -5.04 -10.34
C PHE A 36 4.00 -3.68 -9.82
N GLN A 37 3.05 -2.75 -9.67
CA GLN A 37 3.34 -1.47 -9.04
C GLN A 37 3.34 -1.66 -7.54
N LEU A 38 4.44 -1.31 -6.88
CA LEU A 38 4.73 -1.63 -5.48
C LEU A 38 4.63 -0.40 -4.59
N ASN A 39 4.16 -0.60 -3.38
CA ASN A 39 4.24 0.34 -2.28
C ASN A 39 4.74 -0.33 -1.00
N ASP A 40 5.23 0.49 -0.08
CA ASP A 40 5.48 0.15 1.32
C ASP A 40 4.73 1.19 2.17
N ASP A 41 3.95 0.76 3.16
CA ASP A 41 3.06 1.64 3.93
C ASP A 41 3.79 2.78 4.65
N THR A 42 5.10 2.63 4.91
CA THR A 42 5.94 3.64 5.53
C THR A 42 6.65 4.59 4.55
N CYS A 43 6.47 4.42 3.24
CA CYS A 43 7.00 5.36 2.24
C CYS A 43 6.14 6.62 2.16
N TRP A 44 6.54 7.65 2.91
CA TRP A 44 5.93 8.98 2.91
C TRP A 44 6.97 10.04 2.58
N SER A 45 6.52 11.16 2.01
CA SER A 45 7.36 12.34 1.93
C SER A 45 7.59 12.96 3.30
N GLY A 46 8.65 13.74 3.43
CA GLY A 46 9.01 14.43 4.65
C GLY A 46 9.45 13.51 5.77
N SER A 47 9.35 14.04 6.98
CA SER A 47 9.91 13.49 8.21
C SER A 47 9.27 14.21 9.40
N PRO A 48 9.57 13.81 10.65
CA PRO A 48 9.13 14.57 11.82
C PRO A 48 9.64 16.02 11.82
N VAL A 49 10.72 16.33 11.11
CA VAL A 49 11.25 17.71 11.00
C VAL A 49 10.51 18.56 9.95
N THR A 50 9.76 17.94 9.03
CA THR A 50 8.91 18.61 8.02
C THR A 50 7.61 19.14 8.66
N VAL A 51 7.68 19.61 9.91
CA VAL A 51 6.58 20.17 10.72
C VAL A 51 5.67 19.11 11.38
N ALA A 52 6.24 18.12 12.06
CA ALA A 52 5.50 17.39 13.08
C ALA A 52 5.43 18.22 14.38
N GLY A 53 4.35 19.00 14.54
CA GLY A 53 3.91 19.45 15.85
C GLY A 53 4.52 20.74 16.41
N HIS A 54 5.26 21.54 15.64
CA HIS A 54 5.62 22.91 16.04
C HIS A 54 4.97 23.94 15.11
N PRO A 55 3.92 24.66 15.54
CA PRO A 55 3.40 25.77 14.76
C PRO A 55 4.46 26.87 14.67
N PRO A 56 4.77 27.38 13.46
CA PRO A 56 5.57 28.59 13.33
C PRO A 56 4.76 29.84 13.68
N VAL A 57 3.44 29.71 13.78
CA VAL A 57 2.59 30.78 14.33
C VAL A 57 2.89 30.91 15.82
N ARG A 58 3.39 32.08 16.21
CA ARG A 58 3.66 32.38 17.61
C ARG A 58 2.34 32.41 18.41
N ALA A 59 2.40 31.95 19.66
CA ALA A 59 1.21 31.82 20.51
C ALA A 59 0.47 33.16 20.78
N ASP A 60 1.18 34.29 20.72
CA ASP A 60 0.59 35.63 20.78
C ASP A 60 -0.26 35.93 19.52
N ALA A 61 0.31 35.71 18.33
CA ALA A 61 -0.39 35.88 17.06
C ALA A 61 -1.61 34.95 16.93
N ALA A 62 -1.49 33.69 17.36
CA ALA A 62 -2.62 32.76 17.37
C ALA A 62 -3.77 33.23 18.28
N ARG A 63 -3.43 33.76 19.47
CA ARG A 63 -4.42 34.32 20.41
C ARG A 63 -5.10 35.57 19.86
N GLU A 64 -4.36 36.44 19.18
CA GLU A 64 -4.90 37.62 18.51
C GLU A 64 -5.87 37.23 17.40
N ALA A 65 -5.49 36.27 16.54
CA ALA A 65 -6.35 35.75 15.48
C ALA A 65 -7.65 35.15 16.06
N LEU A 66 -7.56 34.31 17.09
CA LEU A 66 -8.75 33.74 17.74
C LEU A 66 -9.66 34.79 18.39
N THR A 67 -9.07 35.85 18.96
CA THR A 67 -9.83 36.97 19.53
C THR A 67 -10.59 37.72 18.42
N ALA A 68 -9.93 37.95 17.28
CA ALA A 68 -10.55 38.56 16.11
C ALA A 68 -11.67 37.69 15.53
N VAL A 69 -11.48 36.36 15.43
CA VAL A 69 -12.51 35.41 14.99
C VAL A 69 -13.76 35.53 15.86
N ARG A 70 -13.61 35.42 17.19
CA ARG A 70 -14.75 35.46 18.14
C ARG A 70 -15.49 36.80 18.05
N LYS A 71 -14.75 37.91 18.04
CA LYS A 71 -15.34 39.25 17.91
C LYS A 71 -16.11 39.43 16.61
N ALA A 72 -15.58 38.92 15.49
CA ALA A 72 -16.24 39.00 14.20
C ALA A 72 -17.53 38.17 14.18
N LEU A 73 -17.50 36.94 14.72
CA LEU A 73 -18.68 36.09 14.85
C LEU A 73 -19.76 36.71 15.74
N ASP A 74 -19.38 37.29 16.89
CA ASP A 74 -20.31 37.99 17.80
C ASP A 74 -21.00 39.19 17.12
N ALA A 75 -20.33 39.81 16.14
CA ALA A 75 -20.86 40.91 15.34
C ALA A 75 -21.64 40.46 14.09
N GLY A 76 -21.72 39.15 13.82
CA GLY A 76 -22.31 38.60 12.59
C GLY A 76 -21.44 38.79 11.32
N ASP A 77 -20.17 39.18 11.48
CA ASP A 77 -19.21 39.36 10.38
C ASP A 77 -18.49 38.04 10.06
N VAL A 78 -19.16 37.20 9.26
CA VAL A 78 -18.62 35.89 8.83
C VAL A 78 -17.33 36.06 8.02
N ARG A 79 -17.25 37.06 7.13
CA ARG A 79 -16.06 37.28 6.29
C ARG A 79 -14.85 37.74 7.09
N GLY A 80 -15.08 38.59 8.10
CA GLY A 80 -14.05 38.96 9.07
C GLY A 80 -13.54 37.75 9.85
N ALA A 81 -14.44 36.85 10.26
CA ALA A 81 -14.06 35.62 10.95
C ALA A 81 -13.24 34.67 10.05
N GLU A 82 -13.65 34.47 8.79
CA GLU A 82 -12.91 33.68 7.79
C GLU A 82 -11.53 34.28 7.51
N THR A 83 -11.42 35.60 7.42
CA THR A 83 -10.14 36.29 7.23
C THR A 83 -9.22 36.12 8.44
N ALA A 84 -9.77 36.24 9.65
CA ALA A 84 -9.00 36.10 10.88
C ALA A 84 -8.51 34.65 11.08
N VAL A 85 -9.35 33.64 10.87
CA VAL A 85 -9.00 32.23 11.14
C VAL A 85 -7.93 31.68 10.18
N ARG A 86 -7.79 32.25 8.97
CA ARG A 86 -6.72 31.92 8.02
C ARG A 86 -5.32 32.14 8.60
N HIS A 87 -5.15 33.07 9.54
CA HIS A 87 -3.85 33.30 10.20
C HIS A 87 -3.38 32.15 11.09
N LEU A 88 -4.25 31.16 11.35
CA LEU A 88 -3.88 29.94 12.08
C LEU A 88 -3.40 28.83 11.15
N GLN A 89 -3.68 28.92 9.84
CA GLN A 89 -3.34 27.91 8.86
C GLN A 89 -1.83 27.89 8.61
N TYR A 90 -1.26 26.69 8.49
CA TYR A 90 0.14 26.51 8.18
C TYR A 90 0.42 25.16 7.53
N GLY A 91 1.23 25.18 6.48
CA GLY A 91 1.76 24.01 5.77
C GLY A 91 0.68 23.06 5.25
N HIS A 92 1.11 21.83 5.02
CA HIS A 92 0.28 20.74 4.52
C HIS A 92 0.77 19.41 5.10
N SER A 93 -0.15 18.45 5.17
CA SER A 93 0.21 17.06 5.45
C SER A 93 1.08 16.50 4.32
N GLN A 94 2.06 15.69 4.68
CA GLN A 94 2.94 15.00 3.74
C GLN A 94 2.20 13.92 2.95
N ALA A 95 2.76 13.56 1.79
CA ALA A 95 2.13 12.68 0.83
C ALA A 95 2.68 11.26 0.88
N TYR A 96 1.78 10.28 0.81
CA TYR A 96 2.14 8.88 0.64
C TYR A 96 2.77 8.63 -0.74
N GLN A 97 3.83 7.84 -0.82
CA GLN A 97 4.66 7.73 -2.03
C GLN A 97 4.62 6.34 -2.69
N PRO A 98 4.62 6.28 -4.04
CA PRO A 98 4.87 5.05 -4.79
C PRO A 98 6.30 4.57 -4.57
N LEU A 99 6.52 3.31 -4.24
CA LEU A 99 7.87 2.81 -3.96
C LEU A 99 8.63 2.49 -5.25
N ALA A 100 8.12 1.53 -6.01
CA ALA A 100 8.82 0.94 -7.14
C ALA A 100 7.85 0.24 -8.10
N ASP A 101 8.34 -0.17 -9.26
CA ASP A 101 7.68 -1.07 -10.19
C ASP A 101 8.57 -2.30 -10.43
N LEU A 102 8.00 -3.49 -10.28
CA LEU A 102 8.57 -4.74 -10.77
C LEU A 102 8.01 -5.04 -12.15
N TRP A 103 8.91 -5.20 -13.11
CA TRP A 103 8.60 -5.50 -14.51
C TRP A 103 9.05 -6.91 -14.85
N LEU A 104 8.17 -7.68 -15.49
CA LEU A 104 8.49 -8.96 -16.13
C LEU A 104 8.23 -8.82 -17.62
N THR A 105 9.30 -8.70 -18.41
CA THR A 105 9.21 -8.46 -19.86
C THR A 105 9.66 -9.69 -20.63
N GLN A 106 8.82 -10.23 -21.51
CA GLN A 106 9.20 -11.29 -22.44
C GLN A 106 10.07 -10.76 -23.57
N SER A 107 11.15 -11.48 -23.91
CA SER A 107 11.97 -11.17 -25.08
C SER A 107 11.18 -11.40 -26.38
N ALA A 108 10.59 -10.31 -26.91
CA ALA A 108 9.86 -10.17 -28.16
C ALA A 108 8.72 -11.17 -28.40
N ARG A 109 7.48 -10.74 -28.15
CA ARG A 109 6.35 -11.22 -28.95
C ARG A 109 6.32 -10.38 -30.22
N ALA A 110 5.97 -10.96 -31.37
CA ALA A 110 5.61 -10.13 -32.51
C ALA A 110 4.38 -9.31 -32.08
N ASN A 111 4.56 -7.99 -31.84
CA ASN A 111 3.54 -6.98 -31.48
C ASN A 111 2.11 -7.42 -31.84
N SER A 112 1.47 -8.19 -30.97
CA SER A 112 0.08 -8.60 -31.15
C SER A 112 -0.71 -7.98 -30.00
N GLU A 113 -1.53 -6.98 -30.30
CA GLU A 113 -2.53 -6.46 -29.35
C GLU A 113 -3.56 -7.53 -28.96
N ASP A 114 -3.54 -8.69 -29.63
CA ASP A 114 -4.41 -9.83 -29.37
C ASP A 114 -4.14 -10.46 -27.99
N VAL A 115 -5.20 -10.53 -27.19
CA VAL A 115 -5.23 -11.31 -25.95
C VAL A 115 -5.01 -12.79 -26.29
N PRO A 116 -4.04 -13.48 -25.67
CA PRO A 116 -3.79 -14.88 -25.99
C PRO A 116 -4.98 -15.77 -25.66
N ALA A 117 -5.07 -16.91 -26.35
CA ALA A 117 -6.09 -17.91 -26.07
C ALA A 117 -6.04 -18.36 -24.60
N GLY A 118 -7.22 -18.56 -24.02
CA GLY A 118 -7.36 -19.02 -22.64
C GLY A 118 -6.97 -17.98 -21.58
N TYR A 119 -6.72 -16.72 -21.95
CA TYR A 119 -6.33 -15.70 -20.98
C TYR A 119 -7.39 -15.50 -19.90
N ARG A 120 -6.98 -15.61 -18.63
CA ARG A 120 -7.78 -15.26 -17.46
C ARG A 120 -6.89 -14.70 -16.36
N ARG A 121 -7.36 -13.66 -15.67
CA ARG A 121 -6.78 -13.19 -14.41
C ARG A 121 -7.82 -13.12 -13.33
N ALA A 122 -7.44 -13.40 -12.09
CA ALA A 122 -8.33 -13.33 -10.94
C ALA A 122 -7.59 -12.94 -9.67
N LEU A 123 -8.31 -12.37 -8.71
CA LEU A 123 -7.96 -12.26 -7.31
C LEU A 123 -8.94 -13.11 -6.51
N ASP A 124 -8.44 -14.15 -5.84
CA ASP A 124 -9.25 -14.96 -4.94
C ASP A 124 -9.24 -14.37 -3.53
N LEU A 125 -10.39 -13.85 -3.10
CA LEU A 125 -10.50 -13.17 -1.82
C LEU A 125 -10.36 -14.11 -0.62
N ARG A 126 -10.52 -15.43 -0.81
CA ARG A 126 -10.35 -16.40 0.29
C ARG A 126 -8.89 -16.71 0.57
N THR A 127 -8.04 -16.59 -0.44
CA THR A 127 -6.62 -16.91 -0.35
C THR A 127 -5.72 -15.70 -0.43
N ALA A 128 -6.24 -14.53 -0.85
CA ALA A 128 -5.46 -13.34 -1.19
C ALA A 128 -4.32 -13.63 -2.18
N ILE A 129 -4.61 -14.42 -3.21
CA ILE A 129 -3.68 -14.76 -4.28
C ILE A 129 -4.28 -14.27 -5.59
N THR A 130 -3.48 -13.55 -6.37
CA THR A 130 -3.80 -13.30 -7.78
C THR A 130 -3.34 -14.47 -8.62
N SER A 131 -4.12 -14.87 -9.62
CA SER A 131 -3.81 -15.97 -10.53
C SER A 131 -4.02 -15.52 -11.97
N HIS A 132 -3.02 -15.67 -12.82
CA HIS A 132 -3.05 -15.38 -14.24
C HIS A 132 -2.75 -16.65 -15.05
N GLN A 133 -3.48 -16.88 -16.14
CA GLN A 133 -3.33 -18.05 -16.99
C GLN A 133 -3.50 -17.65 -18.45
N TRP A 134 -2.71 -18.23 -19.35
CA TRP A 134 -2.86 -18.06 -20.80
C TRP A 134 -2.07 -19.13 -21.56
N THR A 135 -2.36 -19.31 -22.86
CA THR A 135 -1.57 -20.17 -23.74
C THR A 135 -0.73 -19.33 -24.70
N GLN A 136 0.56 -19.64 -24.82
CA GLN A 136 1.49 -18.95 -25.73
C GLN A 136 2.50 -19.92 -26.31
N GLY A 137 2.70 -19.90 -27.64
CA GLY A 137 3.64 -20.81 -28.31
C GLY A 137 3.32 -22.30 -28.09
N GLY A 138 2.04 -22.63 -27.85
CA GLY A 138 1.63 -24.00 -27.51
C GLY A 138 1.98 -24.43 -26.08
N VAL A 139 2.43 -23.52 -25.22
CA VAL A 139 2.71 -23.74 -23.78
C VAL A 139 1.62 -23.05 -22.95
N ASP A 140 1.04 -23.78 -21.99
CA ASP A 140 0.10 -23.21 -21.04
C ASP A 140 0.89 -22.61 -19.87
N VAL A 141 0.72 -21.31 -19.61
CA VAL A 141 1.44 -20.57 -18.58
C VAL A 141 0.50 -20.28 -17.42
N GLN A 142 1.00 -20.47 -16.20
CA GLN A 142 0.35 -20.04 -14.96
C GLN A 142 1.26 -19.10 -14.21
N GLN A 143 0.67 -18.05 -13.63
CA GLN A 143 1.33 -17.18 -12.68
C GLN A 143 0.44 -16.99 -11.45
N GLU A 144 1.01 -17.13 -10.26
CA GLU A 144 0.39 -16.72 -9.01
C GLU A 144 1.22 -15.60 -8.37
N ALA A 145 0.57 -14.65 -7.70
CA ALA A 145 1.26 -13.67 -6.87
C ALA A 145 0.51 -13.34 -5.58
N TRP A 146 1.24 -13.14 -4.50
CA TRP A 146 0.70 -12.70 -3.20
C TRP A 146 1.74 -11.99 -2.36
N SER A 147 1.30 -11.03 -1.55
CA SER A 147 2.13 -10.42 -0.51
C SER A 147 1.90 -11.18 0.79
N SER A 148 2.91 -11.94 1.23
CA SER A 148 2.84 -12.80 2.41
C SER A 148 3.17 -12.03 3.67
N ARG A 149 2.28 -12.08 4.67
CA ARG A 149 2.56 -11.50 6.00
C ARG A 149 3.52 -12.35 6.84
N PRO A 150 3.36 -13.67 6.97
CA PRO A 150 4.31 -14.51 7.71
C PRO A 150 5.75 -14.37 7.19
N ASN A 151 5.90 -14.31 5.87
CA ASN A 151 7.20 -14.23 5.21
C ASN A 151 7.68 -12.80 4.94
N ARG A 152 6.81 -11.80 5.14
CA ARG A 152 7.06 -10.36 4.90
C ARG A 152 7.71 -10.09 3.53
N ALA A 153 7.19 -10.77 2.51
CA ALA A 153 7.71 -10.76 1.16
C ALA A 153 6.57 -10.91 0.14
N LEU A 154 6.71 -10.24 -1.00
CA LEU A 154 5.96 -10.51 -2.22
C LEU A 154 6.54 -11.75 -2.90
N VAL A 155 5.66 -12.67 -3.29
CA VAL A 155 6.01 -13.86 -4.06
C VAL A 155 5.32 -13.75 -5.42
N VAL A 156 6.08 -13.92 -6.49
CA VAL A 156 5.55 -14.08 -7.86
C VAL A 156 6.09 -15.39 -8.41
N HIS A 157 5.21 -16.36 -8.62
CA HIS A 157 5.57 -17.67 -9.16
C HIS A 157 4.99 -17.83 -10.56
N ARG A 158 5.84 -17.96 -11.58
CA ARG A 158 5.43 -18.25 -12.96
C ARG A 158 5.97 -19.60 -13.39
N ARG A 159 5.11 -20.44 -13.95
CA ARG A 159 5.45 -21.81 -14.36
C ARG A 159 4.69 -22.25 -15.60
N VAL A 160 5.22 -23.26 -16.28
CA VAL A 160 4.47 -24.06 -17.24
C VAL A 160 3.41 -24.87 -16.49
N ALA A 161 2.16 -24.81 -16.93
CA ALA A 161 1.07 -25.57 -16.34
C ALA A 161 1.27 -27.08 -16.57
N PRO A 162 1.00 -27.95 -15.58
CA PRO A 162 0.97 -29.38 -15.79
C PRO A 162 -0.09 -29.76 -16.84
N ARG A 163 0.30 -30.45 -17.92
CA ARG A 163 -0.66 -31.02 -18.89
C ARG A 163 -1.06 -32.43 -18.48
N ALA A 164 -2.33 -32.77 -18.68
CA ALA A 164 -2.89 -34.10 -18.41
C ALA A 164 -2.31 -35.21 -19.32
N THR A 165 -1.59 -34.85 -20.39
CA THR A 165 -0.93 -35.77 -21.32
C THR A 165 0.57 -35.44 -21.39
N ALA A 166 1.40 -36.46 -21.67
CA ALA A 166 2.86 -36.43 -21.61
C ALA A 166 3.59 -35.47 -22.60
N ALA A 167 2.91 -34.47 -23.15
CA ALA A 167 3.52 -33.38 -23.90
C ALA A 167 3.76 -32.21 -22.92
N ASP A 168 4.97 -31.79 -22.58
CA ASP A 168 6.30 -32.02 -23.13
C ASP A 168 7.23 -31.70 -21.95
N VAL A 169 8.00 -32.66 -21.42
CA VAL A 169 8.96 -32.41 -20.31
C VAL A 169 9.98 -31.32 -20.67
N ASN A 170 10.08 -30.97 -21.95
CA ASN A 170 10.93 -29.93 -22.47
C ASN A 170 10.21 -28.57 -22.68
N ALA A 171 8.94 -28.43 -22.30
CA ALA A 171 8.26 -27.15 -22.36
C ALA A 171 8.99 -26.12 -21.49
N ARG A 172 9.20 -24.92 -22.03
CA ARG A 172 9.90 -23.82 -21.36
C ARG A 172 9.10 -22.55 -21.49
N LEU A 173 9.22 -21.70 -20.47
CA LEU A 173 8.75 -20.33 -20.52
C LEU A 173 9.59 -19.53 -21.55
N PRO A 174 8.99 -18.52 -22.21
CA PRO A 174 9.76 -17.52 -22.94
C PRO A 174 10.81 -16.88 -22.01
N GLU A 175 11.93 -16.43 -22.57
CA GLU A 175 12.91 -15.66 -21.81
C GLU A 175 12.23 -14.41 -21.22
N ILE A 176 12.45 -14.18 -19.92
CA ILE A 176 11.90 -13.04 -19.18
C ILE A 176 13.04 -12.16 -18.67
N THR A 177 13.01 -10.87 -18.96
CA THR A 177 13.80 -9.87 -18.25
C THR A 177 13.02 -9.38 -17.03
N VAL A 178 13.62 -9.55 -15.84
CA VAL A 178 13.14 -9.03 -14.56
C VAL A 178 13.85 -7.71 -14.28
N ARG A 179 13.08 -6.64 -14.04
CA ARG A 179 13.62 -5.30 -13.76
C ARG A 179 12.88 -4.63 -12.60
N LEU A 180 13.62 -3.85 -11.81
CA LEU A 180 13.08 -2.91 -10.82
C LEU A 180 13.33 -1.48 -11.27
N ASP A 181 12.36 -0.61 -11.03
CA ASP A 181 12.44 0.82 -11.27
C ASP A 181 11.64 1.59 -10.23
N SER A 182 11.78 2.91 -10.15
CA SER A 182 11.01 3.77 -9.25
C SER A 182 10.69 5.11 -9.92
N PRO A 183 9.52 5.71 -9.63
CA PRO A 183 9.22 7.06 -10.13
C PRO A 183 10.08 8.15 -9.45
N HIS A 184 10.88 7.81 -8.45
CA HIS A 184 11.75 8.75 -7.75
C HIS A 184 13.14 8.84 -8.40
N ALA A 185 13.58 10.06 -8.68
CA ALA A 185 14.87 10.33 -9.31
C ALA A 185 16.09 9.95 -8.44
N THR A 186 15.88 9.71 -7.14
CA THR A 186 16.91 9.26 -6.19
C THR A 186 17.18 7.76 -6.27
N ALA A 187 16.36 7.01 -7.01
CA ALA A 187 16.46 5.57 -7.07
C ALA A 187 17.74 5.11 -7.78
N THR A 188 18.43 4.16 -7.17
CA THR A 188 19.58 3.46 -7.75
C THR A 188 19.33 1.97 -7.68
N CYS A 189 19.43 1.30 -8.83
CA CYS A 189 19.29 -0.15 -8.93
C CYS A 189 20.66 -0.78 -9.17
N THR A 190 21.04 -1.75 -8.34
CA THR A 190 22.28 -2.52 -8.46
C THR A 190 21.96 -4.01 -8.51
N ARG A 191 22.94 -4.80 -8.94
CA ARG A 191 22.81 -6.26 -9.06
C ARG A 191 23.35 -6.93 -7.82
N ILE A 192 22.71 -8.04 -7.45
CA ILE A 192 23.20 -8.98 -6.46
C ILE A 192 23.57 -10.25 -7.21
N THR A 193 24.84 -10.64 -7.15
CA THR A 193 25.31 -11.90 -7.71
C THR A 193 25.29 -12.97 -6.63
N SER A 194 24.83 -14.16 -7.00
CA SER A 194 24.82 -15.32 -6.11
C SER A 194 26.24 -15.69 -5.67
N ASP A 195 26.41 -15.89 -4.37
CA ASP A 195 27.66 -16.32 -3.73
C ASP A 195 27.35 -17.02 -2.39
N ALA A 196 28.38 -17.24 -1.55
CA ALA A 196 28.18 -17.87 -0.24
C ALA A 196 27.26 -17.08 0.72
N ASN A 197 27.06 -15.78 0.47
CA ASN A 197 26.24 -14.87 1.26
C ASN A 197 24.90 -14.50 0.58
N ALA A 198 24.73 -14.82 -0.71
CA ALA A 198 23.49 -14.61 -1.46
C ALA A 198 23.12 -15.89 -2.24
N PRO A 199 22.10 -16.66 -1.82
CA PRO A 199 21.82 -17.98 -2.40
C PRO A 199 21.21 -17.92 -3.81
N ALA A 200 20.83 -16.73 -4.30
CA ALA A 200 20.31 -16.55 -5.65
C ALA A 200 20.67 -15.15 -6.20
N ASP A 201 20.73 -15.03 -7.52
CA ASP A 201 20.92 -13.74 -8.19
C ASP A 201 19.71 -12.82 -7.92
N GLY A 202 19.96 -11.52 -7.90
CA GLY A 202 18.98 -10.55 -7.46
C GLY A 202 19.23 -9.13 -7.96
N LEU A 203 18.29 -8.25 -7.62
CA LEU A 203 18.41 -6.81 -7.81
C LEU A 203 18.18 -6.14 -6.45
N GLU A 204 18.86 -5.02 -6.24
CA GLU A 204 18.64 -4.11 -5.12
C GLU A 204 18.33 -2.72 -5.64
N LEU A 205 17.19 -2.16 -5.24
CA LEU A 205 16.84 -0.78 -5.46
C LEU A 205 16.90 -0.02 -4.12
N VAL A 206 17.77 0.98 -4.05
CA VAL A 206 17.83 1.95 -2.94
C VAL A 206 17.19 3.23 -3.42
N VAL A 207 16.20 3.73 -2.69
CA VAL A 207 15.46 4.93 -3.06
C VAL A 207 15.17 5.78 -1.84
N ARG A 208 15.22 7.10 -2.02
CA ARG A 208 14.90 8.07 -0.99
C ARG A 208 13.66 8.85 -1.37
N MET A 209 12.67 8.86 -0.48
CA MET A 209 11.43 9.61 -0.68
C MET A 209 11.70 11.12 -0.73
N PRO A 210 10.81 11.94 -1.31
CA PRO A 210 10.92 13.39 -1.24
C PRO A 210 10.89 13.89 0.22
N SER A 211 11.60 14.97 0.52
CA SER A 211 11.54 15.63 1.83
C SER A 211 10.31 16.55 1.99
N ASP A 212 9.66 16.91 0.88
CA ASP A 212 8.37 17.57 0.88
C ASP A 212 7.62 17.32 -0.44
N VAL A 213 6.30 17.18 -0.37
CA VAL A 213 5.42 17.09 -1.53
C VAL A 213 4.20 17.98 -1.31
N ILE A 214 4.08 19.01 -2.15
CA ILE A 214 2.94 19.92 -2.14
C ILE A 214 1.70 19.20 -2.70
N PRO A 215 0.55 19.26 -2.00
CA PRO A 215 -0.68 18.56 -2.40
C PRO A 215 -1.05 18.81 -3.86
N SER A 216 -1.62 17.81 -4.53
CA SER A 216 -1.87 17.86 -5.98
C SER A 216 -2.86 18.96 -6.41
N HIS A 217 -3.73 19.41 -5.50
CA HIS A 217 -4.68 20.49 -5.73
C HIS A 217 -4.09 21.89 -5.54
N ASP A 218 -2.89 22.00 -4.96
CA ASP A 218 -2.18 23.24 -4.77
C ASP A 218 -1.27 23.55 -5.97
N ARG A 219 -1.26 24.81 -6.38
CA ARG A 219 -0.45 25.31 -7.48
C ARG A 219 0.97 25.54 -7.00
N SER A 220 1.94 24.84 -7.59
CA SER A 220 3.36 25.06 -7.37
C SER A 220 4.14 24.72 -8.64
N GLU A 221 5.18 25.51 -8.94
CA GLU A 221 6.13 25.24 -10.03
C GLU A 221 7.12 24.12 -9.67
N SER A 222 7.42 23.96 -8.38
CA SER A 222 8.32 22.94 -7.83
C SER A 222 7.62 22.18 -6.72
N PRO A 223 6.69 21.28 -7.05
CA PRO A 223 5.81 20.65 -6.05
C PRO A 223 6.45 19.45 -5.32
N VAL A 224 7.65 19.03 -5.70
CA VAL A 224 8.35 17.88 -5.11
C VAL A 224 9.77 18.31 -4.80
N THR A 225 10.15 18.21 -3.53
CA THR A 225 11.48 18.58 -3.04
C THR A 225 12.20 17.35 -2.52
N TYR A 226 13.47 17.19 -2.89
CA TYR A 226 14.35 16.14 -2.35
C TYR A 226 15.44 16.79 -1.51
N ASP A 227 15.74 16.18 -0.37
CA ASP A 227 16.84 16.55 0.50
C ASP A 227 17.52 15.27 0.98
N ASP A 228 18.81 15.14 0.69
CA ASP A 228 19.65 13.98 1.00
C ASP A 228 20.29 14.05 2.40
N ALA A 229 20.07 15.13 3.16
CA ALA A 229 20.59 15.25 4.53
C ALA A 229 19.95 14.21 5.48
N PRO A 230 20.72 13.47 6.32
CA PRO A 230 20.14 12.52 7.28
C PRO A 230 19.01 13.14 8.09
N GLY A 231 17.90 12.40 8.29
CA GLY A 231 16.70 12.89 8.98
C GLY A 231 15.65 13.58 8.11
N ALA A 232 15.99 13.99 6.88
CA ALA A 232 15.08 14.81 6.06
C ALA A 232 13.99 14.02 5.32
N ALA A 233 14.23 12.73 4.99
CA ALA A 233 13.25 11.89 4.29
C ALA A 233 13.50 10.39 4.52
N VAL A 234 12.45 9.59 4.32
CA VAL A 234 12.51 8.12 4.40
C VAL A 234 13.40 7.54 3.31
N THR A 235 14.29 6.63 3.70
CA THR A 235 15.10 5.79 2.81
C THR A 235 14.55 4.37 2.80
N ALA A 236 14.36 3.82 1.61
CA ALA A 236 13.88 2.45 1.40
C ALA A 236 14.93 1.61 0.65
N VAL A 237 15.05 0.35 1.05
CA VAL A 237 15.75 -0.69 0.30
C VAL A 237 14.74 -1.74 -0.14
N VAL A 238 14.71 -2.01 -1.43
CA VAL A 238 13.97 -3.11 -2.05
C VAL A 238 15.00 -4.09 -2.56
N GLN A 239 14.85 -5.37 -2.21
CA GLN A 239 15.62 -6.42 -2.88
C GLN A 239 14.68 -7.46 -3.45
N LEU A 240 15.12 -8.08 -4.54
CA LEU A 240 14.55 -9.32 -5.01
C LEU A 240 15.60 -10.42 -5.17
N ARG A 241 15.12 -11.66 -5.14
CA ARG A 241 15.85 -12.88 -5.54
C ARG A 241 15.05 -13.58 -6.62
N VAL A 242 15.75 -14.10 -7.63
CA VAL A 242 15.15 -14.96 -8.66
C VAL A 242 15.61 -16.39 -8.43
N VAL A 243 14.67 -17.29 -8.16
CA VAL A 243 14.93 -18.73 -8.02
C VAL A 243 14.25 -19.45 -9.18
N THR A 244 14.95 -20.34 -9.86
CA THR A 244 14.47 -21.00 -11.08
C THR A 244 15.18 -22.33 -11.34
N ASP A 245 14.57 -23.22 -12.14
CA ASP A 245 15.24 -24.38 -12.73
C ASP A 245 16.00 -24.06 -14.03
N GLY A 246 15.89 -22.83 -14.52
CA GLY A 246 16.56 -22.33 -15.70
C GLY A 246 17.92 -21.70 -15.40
N GLN A 247 18.30 -20.75 -16.25
CA GLN A 247 19.51 -19.95 -16.12
C GLN A 247 19.14 -18.49 -15.88
N VAL A 248 19.90 -17.82 -15.02
CA VAL A 248 19.80 -16.38 -14.78
C VAL A 248 21.06 -15.71 -15.32
N ASP A 249 20.89 -14.89 -16.35
CA ASP A 249 21.94 -14.06 -16.91
C ASP A 249 21.79 -12.62 -16.43
N VAL A 250 22.85 -12.08 -15.84
CA VAL A 250 22.86 -10.70 -15.35
C VAL A 250 23.17 -9.74 -16.51
N ARG A 251 22.23 -8.84 -16.84
CA ARG A 251 22.32 -7.91 -17.98
C ARG A 251 22.20 -6.44 -17.54
N ASP A 252 22.55 -5.51 -18.43
CA ASP A 252 22.49 -4.05 -18.20
C ASP A 252 21.08 -3.53 -17.90
N ASP A 253 20.06 -4.22 -18.42
CA ASP A 253 18.65 -3.89 -18.29
C ASP A 253 17.91 -4.70 -17.19
N GLY A 254 18.58 -5.64 -16.51
CA GLY A 254 17.97 -6.45 -15.44
C GLY A 254 18.55 -7.87 -15.34
N LEU A 255 17.73 -8.80 -14.85
CA LEU A 255 18.06 -10.23 -14.81
C LEU A 255 17.27 -10.96 -15.90
N ALA A 256 17.94 -11.64 -16.81
CA ALA A 256 17.29 -12.45 -17.83
C ALA A 256 17.17 -13.91 -17.35
N VAL A 257 15.94 -14.39 -17.26
CA VAL A 257 15.61 -15.77 -16.91
C VAL A 257 15.33 -16.54 -18.19
N ALA A 258 16.19 -17.51 -18.51
CA ALA A 258 16.12 -18.30 -19.74
C ALA A 258 16.06 -19.81 -19.44
N ARG A 259 15.54 -20.59 -20.39
CA ARG A 259 15.50 -22.07 -20.32
C ARG A 259 14.80 -22.63 -19.07
N ALA A 260 13.93 -21.84 -18.44
CA ALA A 260 13.18 -22.20 -17.24
C ALA A 260 11.86 -22.89 -17.58
N SER A 261 11.47 -23.90 -16.81
CA SER A 261 10.06 -24.35 -16.76
C SER A 261 9.28 -23.63 -15.66
N TRP A 262 9.98 -23.06 -14.68
CA TRP A 262 9.40 -22.19 -13.66
C TRP A 262 10.42 -21.19 -13.13
N PHE A 263 9.94 -20.07 -12.60
CA PHE A 263 10.74 -19.18 -11.77
C PHE A 263 9.88 -18.53 -10.69
N VAL A 264 10.53 -18.13 -9.61
CA VAL A 264 9.96 -17.41 -8.49
C VAL A 264 10.75 -16.13 -8.29
N VAL A 265 10.04 -15.00 -8.25
CA VAL A 265 10.59 -13.74 -7.75
C VAL A 265 10.13 -13.59 -6.31
N LEU A 266 11.08 -13.53 -5.39
CA LEU A 266 10.86 -13.18 -3.99
C LEU A 266 11.32 -11.74 -3.80
N LEU A 267 10.45 -10.85 -3.33
CA LEU A 267 10.76 -9.44 -3.14
C LEU A 267 10.39 -9.00 -1.72
N ALA A 268 11.29 -8.27 -1.07
CA ALA A 268 11.03 -7.69 0.24
C ALA A 268 11.58 -6.27 0.33
N THR A 269 11.00 -5.52 1.25
CA THR A 269 11.30 -4.11 1.47
C THR A 269 11.67 -3.86 2.92
N ARG A 270 12.41 -2.77 3.12
CA ARG A 270 12.63 -2.17 4.43
C ARG A 270 12.87 -0.67 4.28
N THR A 271 12.23 0.11 5.13
CA THR A 271 12.50 1.53 5.32
C THR A 271 13.23 1.81 6.63
N ASP A 272 13.82 2.99 6.75
CA ASP A 272 14.31 3.56 8.01
C ASP A 272 13.24 4.33 8.82
N TYR A 273 11.99 4.34 8.36
CA TYR A 273 10.85 4.74 9.20
C TYR A 273 10.76 3.85 10.45
N ALA A 274 10.87 4.46 11.62
CA ALA A 274 10.73 3.77 12.90
C ALA A 274 9.36 4.04 13.53
N ASP A 275 9.00 5.32 13.64
CA ASP A 275 7.72 5.80 14.17
C ASP A 275 7.50 7.27 13.77
N PRO A 276 6.30 7.84 13.97
CA PRO A 276 5.98 9.22 13.55
C PRO A 276 6.86 10.33 14.13
N LEU A 277 7.63 10.08 15.19
CA LEU A 277 8.42 11.09 15.90
C LEU A 277 9.93 10.88 15.80
N THR A 278 10.38 9.73 15.29
CA THR A 278 11.80 9.42 15.15
C THR A 278 12.27 9.74 13.73
N PRO A 279 13.24 10.66 13.54
CA PRO A 279 13.75 10.99 12.22
C PRO A 279 14.40 9.79 11.51
N PRO A 280 14.19 9.63 10.19
CA PRO A 280 14.88 8.64 9.37
C PRO A 280 16.41 8.74 9.46
N HIS A 281 17.11 7.62 9.58
CA HIS A 281 18.57 7.62 9.82
C HIS A 281 19.42 7.49 8.55
N GLY A 282 18.87 7.02 7.43
CA GLY A 282 19.59 6.90 6.15
C GLY A 282 20.66 5.80 6.09
N ASP A 283 20.67 4.83 7.03
CA ASP A 283 21.66 3.74 7.07
C ASP A 283 21.25 2.61 6.13
N VAL A 284 21.57 2.78 4.85
CA VAL A 284 21.29 1.81 3.78
C VAL A 284 21.91 0.44 4.06
N ALA A 285 23.09 0.37 4.69
CA ALA A 285 23.76 -0.89 4.95
C ALA A 285 22.98 -1.76 5.96
N SER A 286 22.46 -1.13 7.01
CA SER A 286 21.58 -1.81 7.98
C SER A 286 20.26 -2.27 7.34
N LEU A 287 19.63 -1.42 6.52
CA LEU A 287 18.39 -1.78 5.81
C LEU A 287 18.62 -2.97 4.86
N ARG A 288 19.70 -2.91 4.07
CA ARG A 288 20.14 -3.99 3.18
C ARG A 288 20.29 -5.32 3.92
N ALA A 289 21.02 -5.33 5.03
CA ALA A 289 21.24 -6.53 5.82
C ALA A 289 19.92 -7.14 6.34
N GLN A 290 18.96 -6.30 6.76
CA GLN A 290 17.65 -6.74 7.22
C GLN A 290 16.79 -7.35 6.09
N VAL A 291 16.88 -6.83 4.87
CA VAL A 291 16.17 -7.39 3.71
C VAL A 291 16.81 -8.71 3.29
N SER A 292 18.14 -8.78 3.19
CA SER A 292 18.88 -10.02 2.89
C SER A 292 18.57 -11.13 3.90
N ALA A 293 18.67 -10.84 5.20
CA ALA A 293 18.39 -11.81 6.26
C ALA A 293 16.96 -12.38 6.23
N ARG A 294 16.02 -11.70 5.56
CA ARG A 294 14.67 -12.19 5.31
C ARG A 294 14.57 -13.00 4.02
N LEU A 295 15.12 -12.50 2.91
CA LEU A 295 14.94 -13.13 1.59
C LEU A 295 15.81 -14.36 1.38
N ASP A 296 17.03 -14.37 1.89
CA ASP A 296 17.99 -15.43 1.60
C ASP A 296 17.52 -16.81 2.12
N PRO A 297 16.97 -16.94 3.35
CA PRO A 297 16.37 -18.20 3.79
C PRO A 297 15.17 -18.65 2.94
N LEU A 298 14.32 -17.72 2.50
CA LEU A 298 13.17 -18.04 1.65
C LEU A 298 13.62 -18.52 0.27
N ALA A 299 14.65 -17.88 -0.30
CA ALA A 299 15.24 -18.28 -1.57
C ALA A 299 15.87 -19.67 -1.49
N ALA A 300 16.60 -19.97 -0.40
CA ALA A 300 17.15 -21.29 -0.16
C ALA A 300 16.05 -22.37 -0.03
N GLN A 301 14.98 -22.08 0.72
CA GLN A 301 13.83 -22.99 0.84
C GLN A 301 13.16 -23.28 -0.50
N VAL A 302 13.00 -22.27 -1.36
CA VAL A 302 12.43 -22.45 -2.71
C VAL A 302 13.39 -23.25 -3.61
N ALA A 303 14.69 -22.99 -3.52
CA ALA A 303 15.70 -23.72 -4.30
C ALA A 303 15.76 -25.20 -3.91
N ASP A 304 15.76 -25.51 -2.62
CA ASP A 304 15.85 -26.89 -2.10
C ASP A 304 14.58 -27.71 -2.37
N GLY A 305 13.40 -27.06 -2.35
CA GLY A 305 12.12 -27.70 -2.58
C GLY A 305 11.72 -27.89 -4.06
N GLY A 306 12.34 -27.15 -4.98
CA GLY A 306 11.87 -27.06 -6.37
C GLY A 306 10.54 -26.30 -6.52
N SER A 307 9.96 -26.31 -7.73
CA SER A 307 8.84 -25.42 -8.12
C SER A 307 7.63 -25.50 -7.19
N ASP A 308 7.27 -26.71 -6.78
CA ASP A 308 6.00 -26.94 -6.12
C ASP A 308 6.20 -26.99 -4.60
N HIS A 309 7.17 -27.75 -4.05
CA HIS A 309 7.27 -27.90 -2.60
C HIS A 309 7.70 -26.65 -1.84
N GLY A 310 8.70 -25.92 -2.34
CA GLY A 310 9.22 -24.74 -1.64
C GLY A 310 8.20 -23.59 -1.62
N VAL A 311 7.53 -23.38 -2.76
CA VAL A 311 6.51 -22.34 -2.95
C VAL A 311 5.20 -22.71 -2.26
N ASP A 312 4.79 -23.98 -2.29
CA ASP A 312 3.56 -24.45 -1.65
C ASP A 312 3.58 -24.24 -0.13
N ALA A 313 4.75 -24.35 0.51
CA ALA A 313 4.91 -24.03 1.93
C ALA A 313 4.64 -22.54 2.20
N LEU A 314 5.26 -21.63 1.44
CA LEU A 314 5.04 -20.19 1.55
C LEU A 314 3.58 -19.80 1.28
N ARG A 315 2.95 -20.49 0.32
CA ARG A 315 1.53 -20.35 -0.02
C ARG A 315 0.63 -20.83 1.11
N ALA A 316 0.92 -21.99 1.71
CA ALA A 316 0.13 -22.54 2.81
C ALA A 316 0.17 -21.65 4.06
N GLU A 317 1.34 -21.12 4.41
CA GLU A 317 1.50 -20.16 5.51
C GLU A 317 0.68 -18.89 5.27
N HIS A 318 0.78 -18.33 4.06
CA HIS A 318 0.00 -17.15 3.64
C HIS A 318 -1.51 -17.40 3.73
N VAL A 319 -1.99 -18.49 3.12
CA VAL A 319 -3.42 -18.84 3.12
C VAL A 319 -3.93 -19.10 4.54
N THR A 320 -3.09 -19.66 5.42
CA THR A 320 -3.44 -19.86 6.83
C THR A 320 -3.58 -18.53 7.58
N ASP A 321 -2.61 -17.61 7.45
CA ASP A 321 -2.69 -16.27 8.07
C ASP A 321 -3.90 -15.48 7.57
N HIS A 322 -4.09 -15.44 6.25
CA HIS A 322 -5.20 -14.72 5.64
C HIS A 322 -6.55 -15.35 6.01
N GLY A 323 -6.65 -16.67 5.87
CA GLY A 323 -7.87 -17.43 6.13
C GLY A 323 -8.35 -17.33 7.58
N ALA A 324 -7.43 -17.17 8.54
CA ALA A 324 -7.76 -16.96 9.95
C ALA A 324 -8.54 -15.66 10.22
N LEU A 325 -8.41 -14.65 9.35
CA LEU A 325 -9.18 -13.40 9.39
C LEU A 325 -10.38 -13.46 8.43
N PHE A 326 -10.13 -13.82 7.18
CA PHE A 326 -11.13 -13.76 6.13
C PHE A 326 -12.27 -14.76 6.34
N GLY A 327 -11.95 -15.98 6.79
CA GLY A 327 -12.93 -17.05 7.01
C GLY A 327 -13.92 -16.83 8.14
N ARG A 328 -13.78 -15.76 8.93
CA ARG A 328 -14.65 -15.45 10.07
C ARG A 328 -16.08 -15.01 9.70
N VAL A 329 -16.29 -14.53 8.48
CA VAL A 329 -17.58 -14.04 8.01
C VAL A 329 -17.87 -14.61 6.63
N ASP A 330 -19.02 -15.25 6.49
CA ASP A 330 -19.61 -15.65 5.21
C ASP A 330 -20.91 -14.87 5.01
N LEU A 331 -21.09 -14.26 3.85
CA LEU A 331 -22.30 -13.51 3.51
C LEU A 331 -22.86 -14.07 2.20
N ARG A 332 -24.13 -14.47 2.23
CA ARG A 332 -24.87 -14.96 1.07
C ARG A 332 -26.15 -14.16 0.97
N LEU A 333 -26.40 -13.61 -0.20
CA LEU A 333 -27.57 -12.77 -0.47
C LEU A 333 -28.33 -13.36 -1.66
N GLY A 334 -29.65 -13.39 -1.53
CA GLY A 334 -30.59 -13.87 -2.55
C GLY A 334 -30.75 -15.38 -2.60
N ASP A 335 -31.92 -15.80 -3.08
CA ASP A 335 -32.29 -17.20 -3.32
C ASP A 335 -32.24 -17.48 -4.83
N LEU A 336 -31.05 -17.34 -5.43
CA LEU A 336 -30.83 -17.78 -6.81
C LEU A 336 -30.65 -19.30 -6.85
N GLU A 337 -31.27 -19.96 -7.82
CA GLU A 337 -30.98 -21.37 -8.15
C GLU A 337 -29.46 -21.54 -8.35
N ASP A 338 -28.91 -22.66 -7.87
CA ASP A 338 -27.46 -22.87 -7.82
C ASP A 338 -26.82 -22.81 -9.22
N GLU A 339 -27.53 -23.29 -10.26
CA GLU A 339 -27.09 -23.21 -11.65
C GLU A 339 -26.95 -21.75 -12.11
N HIS A 340 -27.96 -20.92 -11.90
CA HIS A 340 -27.91 -19.50 -12.28
C HIS A 340 -26.82 -18.73 -11.52
N ARG A 341 -26.60 -19.09 -10.24
CA ARG A 341 -25.51 -18.52 -9.45
C ARG A 341 -24.14 -18.88 -10.02
N GLN A 342 -23.95 -20.14 -10.42
CA GLN A 342 -22.72 -20.60 -11.06
C GLN A 342 -22.49 -19.89 -12.40
N GLU A 343 -23.53 -19.70 -13.21
CA GLU A 343 -23.43 -18.92 -14.45
C GLU A 343 -22.93 -17.50 -14.20
N LEU A 344 -23.48 -16.80 -13.20
CA LEU A 344 -23.04 -15.45 -12.83
C LEU A 344 -21.61 -15.42 -12.28
N ASP A 345 -21.22 -16.42 -11.49
CA ASP A 345 -19.88 -16.51 -10.90
C ASP A 345 -18.79 -16.85 -11.94
N GLU A 346 -19.14 -17.40 -13.11
CA GLU A 346 -18.22 -17.60 -14.23
C GLU A 346 -18.02 -16.34 -15.09
N LEU A 347 -18.95 -15.38 -15.06
CA LEU A 347 -18.84 -14.13 -15.81
C LEU A 347 -17.73 -13.22 -15.26
N PRO A 348 -16.89 -12.61 -16.11
CA PRO A 348 -15.96 -11.57 -15.70
C PRO A 348 -16.64 -10.50 -14.84
N THR A 349 -15.90 -9.98 -13.85
CA THR A 349 -16.46 -9.04 -12.87
C THR A 349 -16.91 -7.72 -13.52
N ASP A 350 -16.23 -7.27 -14.57
CA ASP A 350 -16.66 -6.13 -15.39
C ASP A 350 -17.98 -6.41 -16.15
N ASP A 351 -18.16 -7.63 -16.65
CA ASP A 351 -19.43 -8.04 -17.28
C ASP A 351 -20.57 -8.13 -16.25
N ARG A 352 -20.30 -8.63 -15.03
CA ARG A 352 -21.28 -8.62 -13.93
C ARG A 352 -21.71 -7.20 -13.57
N LEU A 353 -20.74 -6.27 -13.46
CA LEU A 353 -21.02 -4.86 -13.20
C LEU A 353 -21.86 -4.23 -14.32
N ALA A 354 -21.53 -4.49 -15.59
CA ALA A 354 -22.29 -3.99 -16.73
C ALA A 354 -23.74 -4.51 -16.74
N ARG A 355 -23.94 -5.81 -16.44
CA ARG A 355 -25.27 -6.41 -16.29
C ARG A 355 -26.06 -5.77 -15.16
N HIS A 356 -25.43 -5.57 -14.01
CA HIS A 356 -26.06 -4.95 -12.85
C HIS A 356 -26.46 -3.49 -13.14
N ALA A 357 -25.59 -2.71 -13.80
CA ALA A 357 -25.88 -1.35 -14.25
C ALA A 357 -27.05 -1.31 -15.26
N GLY A 358 -27.25 -2.38 -16.04
CA GLY A 358 -28.40 -2.57 -16.91
C GLY A 358 -29.70 -2.97 -16.19
N GLY A 359 -29.69 -3.06 -14.86
CA GLY A 359 -30.86 -3.39 -14.04
C GLY A 359 -31.08 -4.88 -13.78
N LEU A 360 -30.15 -5.75 -14.19
CA LEU A 360 -30.25 -7.18 -13.88
C LEU A 360 -29.82 -7.46 -12.43
N PRO A 361 -30.57 -8.31 -11.69
CA PRO A 361 -30.22 -8.63 -10.31
C PRO A 361 -28.96 -9.49 -10.23
N ASP A 362 -28.05 -9.10 -9.33
CA ASP A 362 -26.87 -9.90 -8.97
C ASP A 362 -26.57 -9.70 -7.46
N PRO A 363 -27.31 -10.36 -6.57
CA PRO A 363 -27.09 -10.24 -5.13
C PRO A 363 -25.72 -10.80 -4.70
N GLY A 364 -25.14 -11.70 -5.50
CA GLY A 364 -23.78 -12.19 -5.30
C GLY A 364 -22.72 -11.11 -5.49
N LEU A 365 -22.95 -10.14 -6.38
CA LEU A 365 -22.04 -8.99 -6.58
C LEU A 365 -22.01 -8.05 -5.36
N ALA A 366 -23.15 -7.85 -4.69
CA ALA A 366 -23.20 -7.11 -3.43
C ALA A 366 -22.46 -7.85 -2.30
N ALA A 367 -22.61 -9.18 -2.20
CA ALA A 367 -21.85 -9.99 -1.26
C ALA A 367 -20.34 -9.98 -1.57
N LEU A 368 -19.96 -9.98 -2.85
CA LEU A 368 -18.57 -9.83 -3.30
C LEU A 368 -17.99 -8.48 -2.88
N LEU A 369 -18.73 -7.38 -3.06
CA LEU A 369 -18.30 -6.04 -2.64
C LEU A 369 -18.11 -5.93 -1.12
N PHE A 370 -19.04 -6.48 -0.33
CA PHE A 370 -18.91 -6.54 1.13
C PHE A 370 -17.62 -7.26 1.55
N GLN A 371 -17.35 -8.42 0.95
CA GLN A 371 -16.16 -9.19 1.27
C GLN A 371 -14.88 -8.56 0.71
N TYR A 372 -14.97 -7.81 -0.38
CA TYR A 372 -13.85 -7.05 -0.89
C TYR A 372 -13.45 -5.94 0.08
N GLY A 373 -14.40 -5.27 0.74
CA GLY A 373 -14.10 -4.33 1.83
C GLY A 373 -13.33 -4.99 2.99
N ARG A 374 -13.75 -6.18 3.42
CA ARG A 374 -13.02 -6.97 4.45
C ARG A 374 -11.62 -7.35 3.98
N TYR A 375 -11.50 -7.82 2.74
CA TYR A 375 -10.22 -8.17 2.12
C TYR A 375 -9.26 -6.98 2.10
N LEU A 376 -9.71 -5.81 1.62
CA LEU A 376 -8.86 -4.62 1.52
C LEU A 376 -8.34 -4.20 2.89
N LEU A 377 -9.19 -4.22 3.92
CA LEU A 377 -8.75 -3.89 5.29
C LEU A 377 -7.72 -4.90 5.83
N ILE A 378 -7.89 -6.21 5.58
CA ILE A 378 -6.87 -7.23 5.92
C ILE A 378 -5.56 -6.97 5.17
N ALA A 379 -5.65 -6.59 3.91
CA ALA A 379 -4.49 -6.38 3.05
C ALA A 379 -3.76 -5.06 3.32
N SER A 380 -4.42 -4.06 3.93
CA SER A 380 -3.86 -2.71 4.15
C SER A 380 -3.70 -2.29 5.60
N SER A 381 -4.23 -3.03 6.58
CA SER A 381 -4.12 -2.66 7.99
C SER A 381 -3.98 -3.87 8.89
N ARG A 382 -2.75 -4.17 9.28
CA ARG A 382 -2.42 -5.31 10.16
C ARG A 382 -1.62 -4.81 11.36
N PRO A 383 -1.67 -5.49 12.51
CA PRO A 383 -0.88 -5.07 13.68
C PRO A 383 0.60 -4.83 13.34
N GLY A 384 1.14 -3.69 13.77
CA GLY A 384 2.52 -3.27 13.50
C GLY A 384 2.75 -2.54 12.17
N THR A 385 1.69 -2.22 11.42
CA THR A 385 1.72 -1.38 10.22
C THR A 385 1.15 0.01 10.54
N LEU A 386 1.22 0.94 9.60
CA LEU A 386 0.48 2.19 9.61
C LEU A 386 -1.01 1.97 9.27
N PRO A 387 -1.87 2.96 9.60
CA PRO A 387 -3.27 2.92 9.23
C PRO A 387 -3.49 2.93 7.72
N ALA A 388 -4.62 2.37 7.27
CA ALA A 388 -5.07 2.50 5.89
C ALA A 388 -5.35 3.98 5.58
N ASN A 389 -4.64 4.54 4.60
CA ASN A 389 -4.80 5.92 4.15
C ASN A 389 -5.97 6.07 3.15
N LEU A 390 -6.13 7.21 2.48
CA LEU A 390 -7.19 7.44 1.48
C LEU A 390 -7.24 6.38 0.36
N GLN A 391 -6.13 5.70 0.07
CA GLN A 391 -6.01 4.66 -0.94
C GLN A 391 -5.66 3.29 -0.33
N GLY A 392 -5.86 3.12 0.98
CA GLY A 392 -5.39 1.94 1.72
C GLY A 392 -3.87 1.98 1.87
N ILE A 393 -3.18 1.25 0.99
CA ILE A 393 -1.72 1.29 0.81
C ILE A 393 -1.32 1.30 -0.69
N TRP A 394 -2.28 1.40 -1.61
CA TRP A 394 -2.01 1.32 -3.05
C TRP A 394 -1.96 2.71 -3.68
N ASN A 395 -0.79 3.16 -4.13
CA ASN A 395 -0.63 4.46 -4.79
C ASN A 395 0.47 4.44 -5.87
N ALA A 396 0.13 4.87 -7.09
CA ALA A 396 1.08 5.00 -8.21
C ALA A 396 1.56 6.44 -8.51
N SER A 397 1.10 7.46 -7.76
CA SER A 397 1.40 8.87 -8.04
C SER A 397 2.31 9.48 -6.97
N VAL A 398 3.37 10.17 -7.40
CA VAL A 398 4.24 10.98 -6.51
C VAL A 398 3.46 12.14 -5.88
N ARG A 399 2.48 12.70 -6.61
CA ARG A 399 1.52 13.71 -6.11
C ARG A 399 0.11 13.11 -6.14
N PRO A 400 -0.23 12.21 -5.21
CA PRO A 400 -1.54 11.58 -5.22
C PRO A 400 -2.65 12.59 -4.90
N PRO A 401 -3.89 12.35 -5.34
CA PRO A 401 -5.05 13.13 -4.93
C PRO A 401 -5.12 13.27 -3.40
N TRP A 402 -5.21 14.51 -2.93
CA TRP A 402 -5.21 14.85 -1.49
C TRP A 402 -4.07 14.20 -0.71
N SER A 403 -2.89 14.10 -1.33
CA SER A 403 -1.68 13.54 -0.72
C SER A 403 -1.82 12.06 -0.31
N SER A 404 -2.91 11.38 -0.69
CA SER A 404 -3.27 10.04 -0.19
C SER A 404 -3.05 9.94 1.33
N ASN A 405 -3.41 11.01 2.03
CA ASN A 405 -3.05 11.22 3.43
C ASN A 405 -4.09 10.59 4.38
N TYR A 406 -4.11 11.04 5.63
CA TYR A 406 -5.19 10.77 6.57
C TYR A 406 -6.14 11.97 6.64
N THR A 407 -7.22 11.94 5.86
CA THR A 407 -8.33 12.90 6.03
C THR A 407 -9.25 12.42 7.15
N VAL A 408 -9.25 13.14 8.27
CA VAL A 408 -9.88 12.74 9.55
C VAL A 408 -11.16 13.52 9.86
N ASN A 409 -11.88 13.93 8.83
CA ASN A 409 -13.21 14.52 8.96
C ASN A 409 -14.34 13.60 8.44
N ILE A 410 -13.98 12.42 7.93
CA ILE A 410 -14.88 11.32 7.54
C ILE A 410 -14.10 10.10 7.00
N ASN A 411 -13.02 10.32 6.22
CA ASN A 411 -12.44 9.27 5.39
C ASN A 411 -11.67 8.22 6.20
N LEU A 412 -10.74 8.65 7.06
CA LEU A 412 -9.99 7.72 7.90
C LEU A 412 -10.96 6.93 8.78
N GLU A 413 -11.98 7.56 9.34
CA GLU A 413 -12.98 6.88 10.16
C GLU A 413 -13.76 5.86 9.37
N MET A 414 -14.17 6.21 8.15
CA MET A 414 -14.87 5.30 7.23
C MET A 414 -14.05 4.05 6.91
N ASN A 415 -12.73 4.18 6.76
CA ASN A 415 -11.83 3.03 6.55
C ASN A 415 -11.96 1.99 7.66
N TYR A 416 -12.26 2.42 8.89
CA TYR A 416 -12.28 1.57 10.09
C TYR A 416 -13.68 1.22 10.61
N TRP A 417 -14.76 1.77 10.05
CA TRP A 417 -16.13 1.32 10.35
C TRP A 417 -16.32 -0.21 10.24
N PRO A 418 -15.78 -0.91 9.22
CA PRO A 418 -15.93 -2.36 9.14
C PRO A 418 -15.05 -3.14 10.12
N ALA A 419 -14.02 -2.55 10.74
CA ALA A 419 -13.03 -3.30 11.53
C ALA A 419 -13.68 -4.15 12.63
N GLU A 420 -14.57 -3.57 13.44
CA GLU A 420 -15.24 -4.30 14.51
C GLU A 420 -16.42 -5.13 13.98
N VAL A 421 -17.36 -4.49 13.29
CA VAL A 421 -18.64 -5.12 12.90
C VAL A 421 -18.46 -6.23 11.85
N ALA A 422 -17.39 -6.18 11.05
CA ALA A 422 -17.04 -7.22 10.08
C ALA A 422 -16.00 -8.22 10.62
N ASN A 423 -15.82 -8.27 11.95
CA ASN A 423 -15.03 -9.26 12.70
C ASN A 423 -13.53 -9.27 12.35
N LEU A 424 -12.93 -8.07 12.29
CA LEU A 424 -11.51 -7.80 12.06
C LEU A 424 -10.92 -6.84 13.12
N PRO A 425 -11.15 -7.04 14.43
CA PRO A 425 -10.71 -6.10 15.47
C PRO A 425 -9.20 -5.86 15.46
N GLU A 426 -8.41 -6.86 15.06
CA GLU A 426 -6.96 -6.75 14.97
C GLU A 426 -6.51 -5.75 13.90
N CYS A 427 -7.31 -5.58 12.84
CA CYS A 427 -7.04 -4.60 11.80
C CYS A 427 -7.27 -3.18 12.27
N HIS A 428 -7.91 -2.95 13.43
CA HIS A 428 -8.10 -1.62 14.02
C HIS A 428 -6.84 -1.12 14.77
N ALA A 429 -5.93 -2.04 15.14
CA ALA A 429 -4.75 -1.71 15.96
C ALA A 429 -3.86 -0.60 15.35
N PRO A 430 -3.55 -0.60 14.04
CA PRO A 430 -2.74 0.47 13.42
C PRO A 430 -3.28 1.88 13.65
N LEU A 431 -4.60 2.08 13.53
CA LEU A 431 -5.23 3.38 13.82
C LEU A 431 -5.02 3.78 15.28
N THR A 432 -5.27 2.86 16.21
CA THR A 432 -5.12 3.15 17.64
C THR A 432 -3.68 3.43 18.04
N ASP A 433 -2.70 2.77 17.41
CA ASP A 433 -1.28 3.00 17.66
C ASP A 433 -0.84 4.35 17.10
N TRP A 434 -1.22 4.68 15.87
CA TRP A 434 -0.95 5.99 15.26
C TRP A 434 -1.57 7.15 16.05
N LEU A 435 -2.79 6.98 16.56
CA LEU A 435 -3.47 8.00 17.38
C LEU A 435 -2.67 8.36 18.65
N ARG A 436 -1.85 7.45 19.20
CA ARG A 436 -0.98 7.77 20.35
C ARG A 436 0.11 8.78 19.98
N TYR A 437 0.58 8.76 18.73
CA TYR A 437 1.54 9.72 18.23
C TYR A 437 0.86 11.03 17.84
N ALA A 438 -0.27 10.96 17.14
CA ALA A 438 -1.09 12.13 16.82
C ALA A 438 -1.57 12.89 18.07
N HIS A 439 -1.79 12.18 19.18
CA HIS A 439 -2.02 12.80 20.48
C HIS A 439 -0.85 13.69 20.93
N ARG A 440 0.39 13.25 20.74
CA ARG A 440 1.59 14.01 21.16
C ARG A 440 1.77 15.27 20.32
N THR A 441 1.73 15.14 18.99
CA THR A 441 1.84 16.30 18.08
C THR A 441 0.67 17.26 18.28
N GLY A 442 -0.55 16.74 18.38
CA GLY A 442 -1.76 17.50 18.63
C GLY A 442 -1.79 18.18 20.00
N SER A 443 -1.09 17.66 21.02
CA SER A 443 -0.96 18.31 22.33
C SER A 443 -0.16 19.60 22.23
N THR A 444 0.91 19.61 21.44
CA THR A 444 1.69 20.82 21.19
C THR A 444 0.86 21.85 20.42
N VAL A 445 0.12 21.43 19.39
CA VAL A 445 -0.79 22.32 18.64
C VAL A 445 -1.90 22.91 19.52
N ALA A 446 -2.49 22.11 20.42
CA ALA A 446 -3.53 22.59 21.34
C ALA A 446 -3.02 23.70 22.26
N ARG A 447 -1.81 23.53 22.80
CA ARG A 447 -1.16 24.54 23.64
C ARG A 447 -0.82 25.79 22.84
N ASP A 448 -0.18 25.61 21.69
CA ASP A 448 0.47 26.73 20.99
C ASP A 448 -0.53 27.57 20.19
N LEU A 449 -1.53 26.95 19.54
CA LEU A 449 -2.56 27.69 18.79
C LEU A 449 -3.72 28.14 19.67
N TYR A 450 -4.16 27.31 20.62
CA TYR A 450 -5.39 27.56 21.38
C TYR A 450 -5.16 27.97 22.84
N GLY A 451 -3.95 27.81 23.37
CA GLY A 451 -3.67 28.04 24.79
C GLY A 451 -4.43 27.06 25.70
N LEU A 452 -4.71 25.86 25.21
CA LEU A 452 -5.52 24.85 25.92
C LEU A 452 -4.69 23.61 26.26
N ASP A 453 -5.06 22.98 27.38
CA ASP A 453 -4.65 21.61 27.69
C ASP A 453 -5.36 20.59 26.79
N GLY A 454 -4.88 19.36 26.79
CA GLY A 454 -5.36 18.29 25.90
C GLY A 454 -4.61 18.30 24.56
N TRP A 455 -5.27 17.81 23.51
CA TRP A 455 -4.69 17.66 22.17
C TRP A 455 -5.73 17.96 21.10
N VAL A 456 -5.32 18.35 19.89
CA VAL A 456 -6.23 18.67 18.76
C VAL A 456 -5.71 18.05 17.46
N LEU A 457 -6.65 17.65 16.59
CA LEU A 457 -6.41 17.37 15.18
C LEU A 457 -7.38 18.19 14.34
N HIS A 458 -6.89 18.65 13.20
CA HIS A 458 -7.70 19.28 12.15
C HIS A 458 -8.11 18.23 11.11
N HIS A 459 -8.61 18.64 9.94
CA HIS A 459 -9.19 17.70 8.99
C HIS A 459 -8.18 16.80 8.24
N ASN A 460 -6.89 17.15 8.22
CA ASN A 460 -5.84 16.38 7.54
C ASN A 460 -4.70 16.04 8.50
N SER A 461 -4.12 14.86 8.30
CA SER A 461 -2.93 14.35 8.98
C SER A 461 -2.16 13.40 8.06
N ASP A 462 -1.04 12.86 8.54
CA ASP A 462 -0.13 11.99 7.77
C ASP A 462 0.62 11.00 8.70
N ALA A 463 1.58 10.25 8.13
CA ALA A 463 2.42 9.32 8.89
C ALA A 463 3.26 9.97 10.01
N TRP A 464 3.41 11.30 10.01
CA TRP A 464 4.15 12.07 11.02
C TRP A 464 3.22 12.66 12.09
N GLY A 465 1.91 12.46 11.96
CA GLY A 465 0.92 12.99 12.89
C GLY A 465 0.71 14.49 12.74
N PHE A 466 0.78 15.03 11.52
CA PHE A 466 0.49 16.44 11.25
C PHE A 466 -0.86 16.87 11.87
N ALA A 467 -0.85 17.95 12.65
CA ALA A 467 -1.99 18.33 13.50
C ALA A 467 -2.46 19.78 13.31
N LEU A 468 -1.79 20.56 12.47
CA LEU A 468 -2.12 21.97 12.21
C LEU A 468 -3.29 22.10 11.21
N PRO A 469 -4.01 23.23 11.17
CA PRO A 469 -4.92 23.49 10.06
C PRO A 469 -4.07 23.81 8.81
N VAL A 470 -4.29 23.08 7.72
CA VAL A 470 -3.50 23.23 6.47
C VAL A 470 -3.75 24.58 5.77
N GLY A 471 -2.81 24.97 4.93
CA GLY A 471 -3.07 25.84 3.78
C GLY A 471 -2.43 27.22 3.75
N ASP A 472 -1.52 27.52 4.68
CA ASP A 472 -0.74 28.77 4.71
C ASP A 472 -1.58 30.05 4.53
N GLY A 473 -2.81 30.05 5.06
CA GLY A 473 -3.77 31.16 4.99
C GLY A 473 -4.53 31.28 3.66
N THR A 474 -4.18 30.47 2.66
CA THR A 474 -4.78 30.51 1.31
C THR A 474 -5.98 29.57 1.19
N HIS A 475 -6.01 28.51 1.97
CA HIS A 475 -7.05 27.49 1.97
C HIS A 475 -8.37 27.98 2.58
N ASP A 476 -9.49 27.49 2.07
CA ASP A 476 -10.81 27.94 2.51
C ASP A 476 -11.13 27.41 3.94
N PRO A 477 -11.46 28.30 4.89
CA PRO A 477 -11.80 27.92 6.26
C PRO A 477 -12.93 26.89 6.38
N CYS A 478 -13.85 26.80 5.41
CA CYS A 478 -14.98 25.87 5.50
C CYS A 478 -14.56 24.40 5.63
N TRP A 479 -13.32 24.06 5.26
CA TRP A 479 -12.72 22.75 5.51
C TRP A 479 -11.44 22.83 6.35
N ALA A 480 -10.59 23.84 6.15
CA ALA A 480 -9.31 23.94 6.87
C ALA A 480 -9.48 24.19 8.38
N ALA A 481 -10.45 25.02 8.77
CA ALA A 481 -10.68 25.42 10.16
C ALA A 481 -11.63 24.47 10.90
N TRP A 482 -11.20 23.21 11.08
CA TRP A 482 -12.02 22.16 11.66
C TRP A 482 -11.31 21.43 12.81
N PRO A 483 -11.29 21.97 14.04
CA PRO A 483 -10.48 21.46 15.16
C PRO A 483 -11.16 20.32 15.94
N VAL A 484 -11.88 19.42 15.26
CA VAL A 484 -12.66 18.34 15.91
C VAL A 484 -12.31 16.94 15.41
N GLY A 485 -11.23 16.76 14.64
CA GLY A 485 -10.82 15.45 14.11
C GLY A 485 -10.59 14.40 15.17
N ARG A 486 -10.09 14.79 16.34
CA ARG A 486 -9.94 13.86 17.48
C ARG A 486 -11.26 13.25 17.95
N GLY A 487 -12.36 14.00 17.88
CA GLY A 487 -13.66 13.59 18.38
C GLY A 487 -14.39 12.64 17.44
N VAL A 488 -13.99 12.63 16.16
CA VAL A 488 -14.54 11.74 15.13
C VAL A 488 -13.68 10.48 15.02
N ALA A 489 -12.35 10.61 15.04
CA ALA A 489 -11.41 9.49 15.03
C ALA A 489 -11.48 8.59 16.29
N VAL A 490 -12.04 9.09 17.39
CA VAL A 490 -12.30 8.32 18.61
C VAL A 490 -13.79 8.42 18.97
N PRO A 491 -14.66 7.57 18.41
CA PRO A 491 -16.05 7.51 18.84
C PRO A 491 -16.09 6.93 20.26
N SER A 492 -16.16 7.80 21.28
CA SER A 492 -16.24 7.38 22.68
C SER A 492 -17.59 6.70 22.98
N PRO A 493 -17.55 5.50 23.59
CA PRO A 493 -18.26 5.30 24.85
C PRO A 493 -17.29 4.93 25.98
N VAL A 494 -16.00 4.81 25.70
CA VAL A 494 -14.98 4.45 26.68
C VAL A 494 -14.42 5.74 27.29
N GLY A 495 -14.49 5.85 28.61
CA GLY A 495 -13.93 6.97 29.39
C GLY A 495 -12.43 7.17 29.12
N PRO A 496 -11.80 8.21 29.72
CA PRO A 496 -10.41 8.55 29.45
C PRO A 496 -9.55 7.29 29.53
N LEU A 497 -8.83 7.00 28.44
CA LEU A 497 -7.82 5.94 28.37
C LEU A 497 -6.91 6.09 29.59
N ARG A 498 -7.20 5.34 30.66
CA ARG A 498 -6.29 5.19 31.78
C ARG A 498 -5.18 4.28 31.27
N LEU A 499 -4.10 4.92 30.85
CA LEU A 499 -2.82 4.27 30.63
C LEU A 499 -2.50 3.43 31.88
N GLN A 500 -2.34 2.12 31.71
CA GLN A 500 -1.67 1.33 32.74
C GLN A 500 -0.20 1.78 32.78
N PRO A 501 0.32 2.22 33.93
CA PRO A 501 1.75 2.50 34.05
C PRO A 501 2.47 1.15 34.13
N GLY A 502 3.21 0.78 33.09
CA GLY A 502 3.95 -0.48 33.13
C GLY A 502 4.59 -0.88 31.81
N ARG A 503 5.68 -0.21 31.46
CA ARG A 503 6.96 -0.82 31.05
C ARG A 503 7.94 0.30 30.74
N ASP A 504 8.87 0.50 31.66
CA ASP A 504 10.07 1.29 31.42
C ASP A 504 10.79 0.73 30.19
N LEU A 505 10.95 1.56 29.15
CA LEU A 505 11.90 1.31 28.08
C LEU A 505 13.24 1.92 28.53
N PRO A 506 14.37 1.20 28.38
CA PRO A 506 15.66 1.64 28.90
C PRO A 506 16.16 2.90 28.19
N ALA A 507 16.95 3.66 28.95
CA ALA A 507 17.40 5.04 28.73
C ALA A 507 18.15 5.30 27.42
#